data_AF-A0A928ZC99-F1
#
_entry.id   AF-A0A928ZC99-F1
#
_cell.length_a   1.000
_cell.length_b   1.000
_cell.length_c   1.000
_cell.angle_alpha   90.00
_cell.angle_beta   90.00
_cell.angle_gamma   90.00
#
_symmetry.space_group_name_H-M   'P 1'
#
loop_
_entity.id
_entity.type
_entity.pdbx_description
1 polymer ?
#
loop_
_entity_poly.entity_id
_entity_poly.type
_entity_poly.pdbx_seq_one_letter_code
_entity_poly.pdbx_strand_id
1 'polypeptide(L)'
;MKKKAIHVIKVKVLKDHRTMDSVKTIIQSLLNSVGDLTQPQQKFLITLFSTLLISCGRANFTNLGRYSQLNERTYRRQYQRSFNFMKFNQKLIERAIQPESPVILAVDCSFIPKSGK
;
A
#
# COMPACT_ATOMS: atom_id res chain seq x y z
N MET A 1 24.02 14.54 -20.25
CA MET A 1 23.85 14.13 -18.82
C MET A 1 22.75 14.96 -18.14
N LYS A 2 21.48 14.53 -18.15
CA LYS A 2 20.37 15.20 -17.41
C LYS A 2 19.33 14.19 -16.87
N LYS A 3 19.77 13.13 -16.16
CA LYS A 3 18.86 12.11 -15.60
C LYS A 3 18.91 11.93 -14.07
N LYS A 4 19.68 12.75 -13.33
CA LYS A 4 19.78 12.62 -11.85
C LYS A 4 18.76 13.44 -11.04
N ALA A 5 18.15 14.50 -11.59
CA ALA A 5 17.27 15.38 -10.82
C ALA A 5 15.84 14.84 -10.62
N ILE A 6 15.26 14.19 -11.64
CA ILE A 6 13.87 13.72 -11.64
C ILE A 6 13.61 12.59 -10.61
N HIS A 7 14.60 11.74 -10.34
CA HIS A 7 14.48 10.67 -9.33
C HIS A 7 14.54 11.20 -7.90
N VAL A 8 15.32 12.27 -7.65
CA VAL A 8 15.43 12.88 -6.31
C VAL A 8 14.15 13.63 -5.95
N ILE A 9 13.49 14.27 -6.92
CA ILE A 9 12.26 15.05 -6.68
C ILE A 9 11.09 14.12 -6.31
N LYS A 10 10.91 12.96 -6.96
CA LYS A 10 9.83 12.01 -6.61
C LYS A 10 9.98 11.40 -5.21
N VAL A 11 11.21 11.09 -4.79
CA VAL A 11 11.47 10.52 -3.45
C VAL A 11 11.42 11.60 -2.35
N LYS A 12 11.71 12.87 -2.67
CA LYS A 12 11.67 13.96 -1.69
C LYS A 12 10.26 14.47 -1.39
N VAL A 13 9.34 14.42 -2.35
CA VAL A 13 7.91 14.75 -2.14
C VAL A 13 7.24 13.77 -1.16
N LEU A 14 7.59 12.48 -1.22
CA LEU A 14 7.04 11.44 -0.32
C LEU A 14 7.68 11.42 1.08
N LYS A 15 8.71 12.23 1.33
CA LYS A 15 9.36 12.37 2.64
C LYS A 15 8.86 13.57 3.45
N ASP A 16 7.88 14.34 2.95
CA ASP A 16 7.21 15.36 3.78
C ASP A 16 6.29 14.66 4.80
N HIS A 17 6.57 14.89 6.10
CA HIS A 17 5.79 14.37 7.22
C HIS A 17 4.27 14.61 7.05
N ARG A 18 3.89 15.80 6.59
CA ARG A 18 2.48 16.20 6.39
C ARG A 18 1.77 15.38 5.33
N THR A 19 2.45 15.03 4.23
CA THR A 19 1.89 14.20 3.17
C THR A 19 1.68 12.76 3.65
N MET A 20 2.64 12.23 4.40
CA MET A 20 2.51 10.89 4.98
C MET A 20 1.38 10.78 6.00
N ASP A 21 1.14 11.81 6.79
CA ASP A 21 0.02 11.84 7.73
C ASP A 21 -1.32 11.87 6.99
N SER A 22 -1.43 12.65 5.92
CA SER A 22 -2.62 12.67 5.06
C SER A 22 -2.90 11.29 4.43
N VAL A 23 -1.85 10.62 3.94
CA VAL A 23 -1.94 9.25 3.39
C VAL A 23 -2.43 8.26 4.45
N LYS A 24 -1.86 8.29 5.65
CA LYS A 24 -2.30 7.44 6.76
C LYS A 24 -3.76 7.68 7.12
N THR A 25 -4.22 8.93 7.14
CA THR A 25 -5.63 9.26 7.40
C THR A 25 -6.57 8.68 6.34
N ILE A 26 -6.20 8.76 5.05
CA ILE A 26 -6.99 8.16 3.97
C ILE A 26 -7.06 6.63 4.14
N ILE A 27 -5.93 5.97 4.34
CA ILE A 27 -5.87 4.52 4.56
C ILE A 27 -6.69 4.12 5.78
N GLN A 28 -6.55 4.85 6.88
CA GLN A 28 -7.29 4.62 8.12
C GLN A 28 -8.80 4.72 7.91
N SER A 29 -9.27 5.72 7.16
CA SER A 29 -10.69 5.89 6.83
C SER A 29 -11.23 4.73 5.98
N LEU A 30 -10.43 4.21 5.04
CA LEU A 30 -10.78 3.05 4.22
C LEU A 30 -10.81 1.77 5.05
N LEU A 31 -9.83 1.54 5.92
CA LEU A 31 -9.81 0.35 6.76
C LEU A 31 -11.02 0.29 7.70
N ASN A 32 -11.48 1.44 8.21
CA ASN A 32 -12.68 1.53 9.04
C ASN A 32 -13.96 1.16 8.27
N SER A 33 -14.01 1.35 6.94
CA SER A 33 -15.20 1.04 6.14
C SER A 33 -15.29 -0.44 5.72
N VAL A 34 -14.19 -1.19 5.82
CA VAL A 34 -14.10 -2.57 5.29
C VAL A 34 -14.47 -3.63 6.35
N GLY A 35 -14.36 -3.34 7.65
CA GLY A 35 -14.90 -4.17 8.74
C GLY A 35 -13.99 -4.36 9.97
N ASP A 36 -14.27 -5.41 10.75
CA ASP A 36 -13.72 -5.71 12.09
C ASP A 36 -12.26 -6.15 12.09
N LEU A 37 -11.36 -5.20 11.87
CA LEU A 37 -9.93 -5.40 12.07
C LEU A 37 -9.59 -5.19 13.54
N THR A 38 -8.84 -6.13 14.11
CA THR A 38 -8.21 -5.89 15.42
C THR A 38 -7.29 -4.68 15.33
N GLN A 39 -7.21 -3.85 16.38
CA GLN A 39 -6.33 -2.68 16.41
C GLN A 39 -4.87 -2.98 15.99
N PRO A 40 -4.25 -4.11 16.39
CA PRO A 40 -2.92 -4.46 15.91
C PRO A 40 -2.84 -4.71 14.41
N GLN A 41 -3.86 -5.35 13.82
CA GLN A 41 -3.91 -5.60 12.38
C GLN A 41 -4.11 -4.31 11.59
N GLN A 42 -4.94 -3.41 12.10
CA GLN A 42 -5.16 -2.10 11.52
C GLN A 42 -3.88 -1.26 11.49
N LYS A 43 -3.16 -1.18 12.63
CA LYS A 43 -1.84 -0.52 12.71
C LYS A 43 -0.83 -1.13 11.74
N PHE A 44 -0.84 -2.46 11.62
CA PHE A 44 -0.02 -3.16 10.64
C PHE A 44 -0.35 -2.74 9.20
N LEU A 45 -1.62 -2.74 8.82
CA LEU A 45 -2.05 -2.41 7.45
C LEU A 45 -1.74 -0.96 7.07
N ILE A 46 -1.91 -0.01 8.00
CA ILE A 46 -1.51 1.39 7.80
C ILE A 46 0.00 1.47 7.54
N THR A 47 0.79 0.77 8.34
CA THR A 47 2.24 0.72 8.16
C THR A 47 2.61 0.07 6.83
N LEU A 48 1.99 -1.06 6.48
CA LEU A 48 2.20 -1.77 5.22
C LEU A 48 1.94 -0.87 4.01
N PHE A 49 0.76 -0.27 3.90
CA PHE A 49 0.39 0.56 2.76
C PHE A 49 1.24 1.84 2.67
N SER A 50 1.54 2.48 3.81
CA SER A 50 2.45 3.63 3.83
C SER A 50 3.85 3.24 3.37
N THR A 51 4.35 2.07 3.79
CA THR A 51 5.67 1.56 3.41
C THR A 51 5.72 1.21 1.93
N LEU A 52 4.66 0.61 1.39
CA LEU A 52 4.58 0.26 -0.03
C LEU A 52 4.70 1.50 -0.93
N LEU A 53 4.09 2.62 -0.53
CA LEU A 53 4.13 3.88 -1.29
C LEU A 53 5.52 4.52 -1.35
N ILE A 54 6.36 4.29 -0.34
CA ILE A 54 7.74 4.82 -0.30
C ILE A 54 8.78 3.79 -0.76
N SER A 55 8.43 2.51 -0.77
CA SER A 55 9.35 1.44 -1.14
C SER A 55 9.66 1.48 -2.64
N CYS A 56 10.94 1.48 -2.97
CA CYS A 56 11.40 1.39 -4.36
C CYS A 56 11.86 -0.05 -4.65
N GLY A 57 11.36 -0.66 -5.73
CA GLY A 57 11.75 -2.01 -6.15
C GLY A 57 10.83 -3.10 -5.62
N ARG A 58 11.39 -4.28 -5.31
CA ARG A 58 10.59 -5.46 -4.92
C ARG A 58 10.09 -5.33 -3.48
N ALA A 59 8.77 -5.38 -3.29
CA ALA A 59 8.12 -5.39 -1.98
C ALA A 59 8.15 -6.79 -1.33
N ASN A 60 9.34 -7.29 -1.00
CA ASN A 60 9.51 -8.49 -0.17
C ASN A 60 9.54 -8.12 1.33
N PHE A 61 9.30 -9.08 2.21
CA PHE A 61 9.23 -8.82 3.66
C PHE A 61 10.53 -8.25 4.25
N THR A 62 11.68 -8.61 3.70
CA THR A 62 12.98 -8.05 4.11
C THR A 62 13.07 -6.56 3.75
N ASN A 63 12.68 -6.17 2.54
CA ASN A 63 12.66 -4.77 2.09
C ASN A 63 11.61 -3.96 2.84
N LEU A 64 10.40 -4.50 3.02
CA LEU A 64 9.37 -3.85 3.83
C LEU A 64 9.84 -3.62 5.27
N GLY A 65 10.62 -4.55 5.83
CA GLY A 65 11.25 -4.36 7.13
C GLY A 65 12.31 -3.25 7.15
N ARG A 66 13.04 -3.03 6.05
CA ARG A 66 14.03 -1.94 5.93
C ARG A 66 13.39 -0.56 5.84
N TYR A 67 12.21 -0.47 5.21
CA TYR A 67 11.50 0.79 4.98
C TYR A 67 10.44 1.10 6.04
N SER A 68 10.31 0.29 7.08
CA SER A 68 9.31 0.48 8.14
C SER A 68 9.91 0.29 9.53
N GLN A 69 9.09 0.53 10.56
CA GLN A 69 9.45 0.25 11.96
C GLN A 69 9.20 -1.22 12.35
N LEU A 70 8.73 -2.04 11.41
CA LEU A 70 8.41 -3.45 11.65
C LEU A 70 9.51 -4.34 11.11
N ASN A 71 9.76 -5.48 11.74
CA ASN A 71 10.71 -6.46 11.23
C ASN A 71 10.04 -7.48 10.29
N GLU A 72 10.86 -8.22 9.56
CA GLU A 72 10.40 -9.26 8.62
C GLU A 72 9.47 -10.30 9.30
N ARG A 73 9.77 -10.69 10.53
CA ARG A 73 8.98 -11.67 11.30
C ARG A 73 7.56 -11.17 11.56
N THR A 74 7.39 -9.88 11.86
CA THR A 74 6.08 -9.26 12.04
C THR A 74 5.29 -9.25 10.74
N TYR A 75 5.92 -8.91 9.60
CA TYR A 75 5.26 -8.99 8.30
C TYR A 75 4.76 -10.41 8.01
N ARG A 76 5.61 -11.43 8.18
CA ARG A 76 5.22 -12.83 7.97
C ARG A 76 4.00 -13.24 8.81
N ARG A 77 4.01 -12.90 10.11
CA ARG A 77 2.90 -13.22 11.03
C ARG A 77 1.60 -12.51 10.67
N GLN A 78 1.67 -11.24 10.28
CA GLN A 78 0.46 -10.49 9.95
C GLN A 78 -0.12 -10.90 8.60
N TYR A 79 0.72 -11.26 7.61
CA TYR A 79 0.26 -11.82 6.34
C TYR A 79 -0.34 -13.22 6.45
N GLN A 80 -0.13 -13.95 7.54
CA GLN A 80 -0.85 -15.20 7.85
C GLN A 80 -2.28 -14.96 8.33
N ARG A 81 -2.61 -13.73 8.76
CA ARG A 81 -3.97 -13.36 9.18
C ARG A 81 -4.80 -13.05 7.94
N SER A 82 -6.07 -13.43 7.97
CA SER A 82 -6.99 -13.12 6.88
C SER A 82 -7.22 -11.61 6.77
N PHE A 83 -7.24 -11.12 5.54
CA PHE A 83 -7.64 -9.77 5.21
C PHE A 83 -8.30 -9.79 3.83
N ASN A 84 -9.49 -9.18 3.72
CA ASN A 84 -10.23 -9.15 2.46
C ASN A 84 -9.69 -8.04 1.55
N PHE A 85 -8.59 -8.36 0.84
CA PHE A 85 -7.99 -7.44 -0.13
C PHE A 85 -8.98 -7.06 -1.25
N MET A 86 -9.87 -7.95 -1.68
CA MET A 86 -10.83 -7.66 -2.74
C MET A 86 -11.80 -6.56 -2.30
N LYS A 87 -12.43 -6.71 -1.13
CA LYS A 87 -13.35 -5.72 -0.56
C LYS A 87 -12.65 -4.39 -0.29
N PHE A 88 -11.41 -4.43 0.19
CA PHE A 88 -10.61 -3.21 0.38
C PHE A 88 -10.34 -2.49 -0.95
N ASN A 89 -9.90 -3.20 -1.99
CA ASN A 89 -9.65 -2.61 -3.31
C ASN A 89 -10.93 -2.05 -3.94
N GLN A 90 -12.04 -2.76 -3.81
CA GLN A 90 -13.34 -2.26 -4.28
C GLN A 90 -13.69 -0.93 -3.60
N LYS A 91 -13.60 -0.85 -2.27
CA LYS A 91 -13.87 0.40 -1.52
C LYS A 91 -12.90 1.53 -1.88
N LEU A 92 -11.65 1.20 -2.19
CA LEU A 92 -10.67 2.17 -2.68
C LEU A 92 -11.08 2.73 -4.05
N ILE A 93 -11.50 1.87 -4.98
CA ILE A 93 -11.96 2.30 -6.32
C ILE A 93 -13.22 3.17 -6.20
N GLU A 94 -14.22 2.73 -5.43
CA GLU A 94 -15.46 3.48 -5.16
C GLU A 94 -15.18 4.87 -4.58
N ARG A 95 -14.12 5.02 -3.77
CA ARG A 95 -13.72 6.31 -3.21
C ARG A 95 -12.90 7.16 -4.17
N ALA A 96 -12.11 6.53 -5.05
CA ALA A 96 -11.19 7.23 -5.95
C ALA A 96 -11.89 7.74 -7.22
N ILE A 97 -12.93 7.06 -7.67
CA ILE A 97 -13.66 7.37 -8.90
C ILE A 97 -15.01 7.99 -8.53
N GLN A 98 -15.32 9.18 -9.08
CA GLN A 98 -16.64 9.78 -8.89
C GLN A 98 -17.68 8.98 -9.69
N PRO A 99 -18.91 8.77 -9.16
CA PRO A 99 -19.92 7.94 -9.81
C PRO A 99 -20.26 8.36 -11.26
N GLU A 100 -20.17 9.66 -11.56
CA GLU A 100 -20.53 10.24 -12.85
C GLU A 100 -19.37 10.30 -13.84
N SER A 101 -18.16 9.90 -13.41
CA SER A 101 -16.98 9.94 -14.28
C SER A 101 -17.04 8.83 -15.34
N PRO A 102 -16.73 9.12 -16.61
CA PRO A 102 -16.56 8.07 -17.61
C PRO A 102 -15.40 7.16 -17.21
N VAL A 103 -15.66 5.84 -17.15
CA VAL A 103 -14.68 4.82 -16.79
C VAL A 103 -14.28 4.01 -18.01
N ILE A 104 -12.98 3.91 -18.27
CA ILE A 104 -12.42 3.03 -19.30
C ILE A 104 -11.77 1.84 -18.61
N LEU A 105 -12.21 0.63 -18.95
CA LEU A 105 -11.64 -0.62 -18.44
C LEU A 105 -10.56 -1.12 -19.40
N ALA A 106 -9.30 -1.05 -18.99
CA ALA A 106 -8.19 -1.70 -19.68
C ALA A 106 -7.87 -3.02 -18.97
N VAL A 107 -7.91 -4.14 -19.71
CA VAL A 107 -7.60 -5.47 -19.20
C VAL A 107 -6.36 -6.00 -19.91
N ASP A 108 -5.32 -6.30 -19.15
CA ASP A 108 -4.12 -6.98 -19.62
C ASP A 108 -3.84 -8.18 -18.71
N CYS A 109 -3.43 -9.29 -19.32
CA CYS A 109 -3.16 -10.53 -18.61
C CYS A 109 -1.66 -10.67 -18.38
N SER A 110 -1.23 -10.49 -17.13
CA SER A 110 0.14 -10.75 -16.72
C SER A 110 0.24 -12.05 -15.93
N PHE A 111 1.13 -12.95 -16.33
CA PHE A 111 1.46 -14.13 -15.54
C PHE A 111 2.38 -13.72 -14.38
N ILE A 112 1.93 -13.93 -13.14
CA ILE A 112 2.74 -13.70 -11.95
C ILE A 112 3.23 -15.07 -11.45
N PRO A 113 4.48 -15.48 -11.76
CA PRO A 113 5.01 -16.75 -11.30
C PRO A 113 5.03 -16.75 -9.76
N LYS A 114 4.35 -17.73 -9.16
CA LYS A 114 4.41 -17.97 -7.73
C LYS A 114 5.67 -18.78 -7.45
N SER A 115 6.52 -18.33 -6.54
CA SER A 115 7.77 -19.00 -6.17
C SER A 115 7.56 -20.17 -5.19
N GLY A 116 6.41 -20.83 -5.25
CA GLY A 116 6.07 -21.99 -4.43
C GLY A 116 5.68 -23.15 -5.35
N LYS A 117 5.86 -24.38 -4.88
CA LYS A 117 5.24 -25.55 -5.52
C LYS A 117 3.72 -25.42 -5.48
#